data_AF-A0A7V9MF02-F1
#
_entry.id   AF-A0A7V9MF02-F1
#
_cell.length_a   1.000
_cell.length_b   1.000
_cell.length_c   1.000
_cell.angle_alpha   90.00
_cell.angle_beta   90.00
_cell.angle_gamma   90.00
#
_symmetry.space_group_name_H-M   'P 1'
#
loop_
_entity.id
_entity.type
_entity.pdbx_description
1 polymer ?
#
loop_
_entity_poly.entity_id
_entity_poly.type
_entity_poly.pdbx_seq_one_letter_code
_entity_poly.pdbx_strand_id
1 'polypeptide(L)'
;MARSTPDFPDFPDLPKMPKMPGAVDRRRVALAVAGVVAAIVFVVFAFSGFGVASMDPGQVGVVRNGGPLDDKDIRQILQPAQSLTWTGWLSSEPHAYPSASVQRFYTVTSNREAGDRSGVDVVQVPTRDGVQVGIEATLFFNFVGESNEQLLRRFDTVFGTRTFPVRERPGERLSPWEGDDGFAAMLDTVLRPVIDNDLRQEVGQFRCAQLVSSCAL
;
A
#
# COMPACT_ATOMS: atom_id res chain seq x y z
N MET A 1 -77.72 79.83 -14.09
CA MET A 1 -76.35 79.97 -13.57
C MET A 1 -75.62 78.65 -13.78
N ALA A 2 -74.86 78.52 -14.86
CA ALA A 2 -74.03 77.35 -15.15
C ALA A 2 -72.61 77.60 -14.61
N ARG A 3 -72.10 76.72 -13.75
CA ARG A 3 -70.71 76.75 -13.26
C ARG A 3 -69.83 75.96 -14.22
N SER A 4 -68.81 76.61 -14.77
CA SER A 4 -67.72 76.00 -15.52
C SER A 4 -66.71 75.36 -14.56
N THR A 5 -66.44 74.06 -14.70
CA THR A 5 -65.29 73.38 -14.11
C THR A 5 -64.05 73.56 -15.00
N PRO A 6 -62.87 73.85 -14.44
CA PRO A 6 -61.64 73.97 -15.22
C PRO A 6 -61.03 72.59 -15.53
N ASP A 7 -60.51 72.48 -16.74
CA ASP A 7 -59.84 71.31 -17.31
C ASP A 7 -58.40 71.19 -16.77
N PHE A 8 -58.02 70.01 -16.26
CA PHE A 8 -56.65 69.72 -15.81
C PHE A 8 -55.93 68.89 -16.88
N PRO A 9 -54.67 69.21 -17.24
CA PRO A 9 -53.94 68.46 -18.25
C PRO A 9 -53.48 67.08 -17.73
N ASP A 10 -53.66 66.05 -18.57
CA ASP A 10 -53.18 64.68 -18.35
C ASP A 10 -51.64 64.65 -18.32
N PHE A 11 -51.08 64.11 -17.24
CA PHE A 11 -49.65 63.80 -17.15
C PHE A 11 -49.37 62.43 -17.80
N PRO A 12 -48.32 62.28 -18.63
CA PRO A 12 -47.98 60.99 -19.21
C PRO A 12 -47.50 59.99 -18.15
N ASP A 13 -48.04 58.77 -18.22
CA ASP A 13 -47.69 57.65 -17.36
C ASP A 13 -46.17 57.38 -17.33
N LEU A 14 -45.58 57.39 -16.14
CA LEU A 14 -44.17 57.03 -15.95
C LEU A 14 -43.93 55.56 -16.33
N PRO A 15 -42.78 55.23 -16.96
CA PRO A 15 -42.47 53.85 -17.31
C PRO A 15 -42.33 52.99 -16.05
N LYS A 16 -43.07 51.88 -16.01
CA LYS A 16 -43.03 50.90 -14.91
C LYS A 16 -41.61 50.35 -14.77
N MET A 17 -40.99 50.56 -13.61
CA MET A 17 -39.66 50.01 -13.30
C MET A 17 -39.65 48.47 -13.38
N PRO A 18 -38.56 47.85 -13.87
CA PRO A 18 -38.42 46.41 -13.91
C PRO A 18 -38.39 45.83 -12.48
N LYS A 19 -39.21 44.79 -12.25
CA LYS A 19 -39.22 44.04 -10.98
C LYS A 19 -37.84 43.46 -10.72
N MET A 20 -37.23 43.83 -9.58
CA MET A 20 -36.01 43.19 -9.10
C MET A 20 -36.24 41.67 -8.88
N PRO A 21 -35.24 40.82 -9.15
CA PRO A 21 -35.35 39.38 -8.96
C PRO A 21 -35.67 39.08 -7.48
N GLY A 22 -36.72 38.29 -7.28
CA GLY A 22 -37.28 38.00 -5.96
C GLY A 22 -36.26 37.39 -5.00
N ALA A 23 -36.39 37.78 -3.73
CA ALA A 23 -35.61 37.25 -2.62
C ALA A 23 -35.61 35.71 -2.67
N VAL A 24 -34.42 35.13 -2.85
CA VAL A 24 -34.25 33.68 -2.88
C VAL A 24 -34.70 33.13 -1.53
N ASP A 25 -35.69 32.24 -1.57
CA ASP A 25 -36.31 31.63 -0.40
C ASP A 25 -35.29 30.78 0.36
N ARG A 26 -34.72 31.36 1.42
CA ARG A 26 -33.63 30.77 2.23
C ARG A 26 -33.95 29.36 2.71
N ARG A 27 -35.23 29.01 2.88
CA ARG A 27 -35.69 27.66 3.24
C ARG A 27 -35.45 26.65 2.11
N ARG A 28 -35.66 27.04 0.86
CA ARG A 28 -35.40 26.17 -0.31
C ARG A 28 -33.91 25.94 -0.51
N VAL A 29 -33.10 26.97 -0.26
CA VAL A 29 -31.63 26.86 -0.29
C VAL A 29 -31.14 25.95 0.83
N ALA A 30 -31.64 26.11 2.06
CA ALA A 30 -31.26 25.26 3.19
C ALA A 30 -31.65 23.79 2.99
N LEU A 31 -32.84 23.52 2.44
CA LEU A 31 -33.29 22.16 2.11
C LEU A 31 -32.47 21.54 0.98
N ALA A 32 -32.11 22.32 -0.05
CA ALA A 32 -31.24 21.84 -1.12
C ALA A 32 -29.85 21.49 -0.60
N VAL A 33 -29.25 22.33 0.25
CA VAL A 33 -27.95 22.06 0.88
C VAL A 33 -28.02 20.84 1.78
N ALA A 34 -29.06 20.71 2.61
CA ALA A 34 -29.26 19.54 3.47
C ALA A 34 -29.41 18.25 2.65
N GLY A 35 -30.15 18.30 1.54
CA GLY A 35 -30.30 17.17 0.61
C GLY A 35 -28.98 16.75 -0.03
N VAL A 36 -28.15 17.71 -0.44
CA VAL A 36 -26.82 17.43 -1.00
C VAL A 36 -25.90 16.82 0.07
N VAL A 37 -25.88 17.37 1.29
CA VAL A 37 -25.08 16.81 2.39
C VAL A 37 -25.54 15.40 2.73
N ALA A 38 -26.86 15.15 2.83
CA ALA A 38 -27.40 13.83 3.09
C ALA A 38 -27.05 12.83 1.98
N ALA A 39 -27.11 13.25 0.70
CA ALA A 39 -26.72 12.42 -0.42
C ALA A 39 -25.21 12.08 -0.40
N ILE A 40 -24.36 13.05 -0.07
CA ILE A 40 -22.91 12.83 0.07
C ILE A 40 -22.63 11.87 1.23
N VAL A 41 -23.26 12.07 2.39
CA VAL A 41 -23.12 11.18 3.54
C VAL A 41 -23.60 9.77 3.18
N PHE A 42 -24.76 9.64 2.52
CA PHE A 42 -25.28 8.35 2.09
C PHE A 42 -24.35 7.65 1.10
N VAL A 43 -23.78 8.37 0.14
CA VAL A 43 -22.78 7.82 -0.79
C VAL A 43 -21.53 7.37 -0.02
N VAL A 44 -20.99 8.21 0.87
CA VAL A 44 -19.82 7.83 1.70
C VAL A 44 -20.11 6.59 2.53
N PHE A 45 -21.30 6.46 3.13
CA PHE A 45 -21.68 5.28 3.92
C PHE A 45 -22.01 4.05 3.08
N ALA A 46 -22.64 4.23 1.91
CA ALA A 46 -22.97 3.14 1.00
C ALA A 46 -21.71 2.56 0.32
N PHE A 47 -20.69 3.39 0.10
CA PHE A 47 -19.39 2.97 -0.42
C PHE A 47 -18.35 2.72 0.67
N SER A 48 -18.65 3.04 1.94
CA SER A 48 -17.83 2.61 3.07
C SER A 48 -18.06 1.13 3.34
N GLY A 49 -17.23 0.27 2.75
CA GLY A 49 -17.30 -1.16 2.95
C GLY A 49 -17.35 -1.55 4.44
N PHE A 50 -18.20 -2.52 4.76
CA PHE A 50 -18.09 -3.30 5.98
C PHE A 50 -16.80 -4.12 5.90
N GLY A 51 -15.77 -3.72 6.65
CA GLY A 51 -14.52 -4.48 6.72
C GLY A 51 -14.67 -5.69 7.63
N VAL A 52 -14.68 -6.88 7.06
CA VAL A 52 -14.49 -8.13 7.79
C VAL A 52 -13.39 -8.91 7.09
N ALA A 53 -12.41 -9.38 7.85
CA ALA A 53 -11.30 -10.15 7.30
C ALA A 53 -10.89 -11.30 8.22
N SER A 54 -10.28 -12.33 7.65
CA SER A 54 -9.72 -13.50 8.34
C SER A 54 -8.29 -13.74 7.88
N MET A 55 -7.46 -14.31 8.74
CA MET A 55 -6.06 -14.63 8.40
C MET A 55 -5.81 -16.12 8.37
N ASP A 56 -4.97 -16.52 7.43
CA ASP A 56 -4.48 -17.89 7.34
C ASP A 56 -3.50 -18.20 8.48
N PRO A 57 -3.35 -19.49 8.87
CA PRO A 57 -2.46 -19.89 9.96
C PRO A 57 -0.98 -19.53 9.77
N GLY A 58 -0.53 -19.33 8.54
CA GLY A 58 0.84 -18.96 8.20
C GLY A 58 1.07 -17.46 8.03
N GLN A 59 0.04 -16.62 8.28
CA GLN A 59 0.08 -15.20 7.96
C GLN A 59 -0.37 -14.34 9.14
N VAL A 60 0.19 -13.14 9.24
CA VAL A 60 -0.22 -12.08 10.16
C VAL A 60 -0.71 -10.89 9.33
N GLY A 61 -1.88 -10.37 9.66
CA GLY A 61 -2.50 -9.28 8.90
C GLY A 61 -2.26 -7.93 9.55
N VAL A 62 -1.86 -6.92 8.79
CA VAL A 62 -1.78 -5.53 9.28
C VAL A 62 -2.90 -4.72 8.61
N VAL A 63 -3.86 -4.26 9.41
CA VAL A 63 -4.99 -3.48 8.90
C VAL A 63 -4.72 -2.00 9.11
N ARG A 64 -4.87 -1.23 8.05
CA ARG A 64 -4.80 0.23 8.08
C ARG A 64 -6.20 0.82 7.93
N ASN A 65 -6.31 2.05 8.38
CA ASN A 65 -7.43 2.89 8.02
C ASN A 65 -7.35 3.28 6.53
N GLY A 66 -8.47 3.18 5.82
CA GLY A 66 -8.56 3.40 4.37
C GLY A 66 -9.52 4.53 3.95
N GLY A 67 -10.11 5.26 4.90
CA GLY A 67 -11.05 6.35 4.62
C GLY A 67 -10.37 7.61 4.07
N PRO A 68 -11.04 8.40 3.20
CA PRO A 68 -10.48 9.64 2.63
C PRO A 68 -10.24 10.75 3.66
N LEU A 69 -10.79 10.60 4.87
CA LEU A 69 -10.65 11.53 6.01
C LEU A 69 -9.94 10.88 7.21
N ASP A 70 -9.41 9.66 7.05
CA ASP A 70 -8.84 8.86 8.14
C ASP A 70 -7.31 8.84 8.03
N ASP A 71 -6.62 8.89 9.17
CA ASP A 71 -5.17 8.82 9.21
C ASP A 71 -4.73 7.42 8.77
N LYS A 72 -3.76 7.31 7.84
CA LYS A 72 -3.25 6.03 7.28
C LYS A 72 -2.50 5.14 8.28
N ASP A 73 -2.77 5.35 9.56
CA ASP A 73 -2.21 4.62 10.67
C ASP A 73 -2.72 3.18 10.71
N ILE A 74 -1.93 2.36 11.38
CA ILE A 74 -2.22 0.94 11.56
C ILE A 74 -3.24 0.81 12.69
N ARG A 75 -4.48 0.48 12.31
CA ARG A 75 -5.62 0.32 13.19
C ARG A 75 -5.46 -0.91 14.08
N GLN A 76 -5.15 -2.05 13.47
CA GLN A 76 -5.10 -3.33 14.17
C GLN A 76 -4.18 -4.33 13.47
N ILE A 77 -3.74 -5.33 14.23
CA ILE A 77 -2.99 -6.48 13.73
C ILE A 77 -3.88 -7.70 13.94
N LEU A 78 -4.08 -8.47 12.88
CA LEU A 78 -4.80 -9.74 12.89
C LEU A 78 -3.79 -10.87 13.11
N GLN A 79 -4.05 -11.68 14.12
CA GLN A 79 -3.20 -12.81 14.48
C GLN A 79 -3.33 -13.96 13.47
N PRO A 80 -2.33 -14.86 13.38
CA PRO A 80 -2.44 -16.04 12.55
C PRO A 80 -3.63 -16.93 12.92
N ALA A 81 -4.25 -17.54 11.91
CA ALA A 81 -5.46 -18.37 12.04
C ALA A 81 -6.67 -17.65 12.67
N GLN A 82 -6.68 -16.31 12.67
CA GLN A 82 -7.80 -15.55 13.20
C GLN A 82 -9.01 -15.62 12.26
N SER A 83 -10.15 -16.02 12.82
CA SER A 83 -11.42 -16.08 12.09
C SER A 83 -11.94 -14.69 11.71
N LEU A 84 -13.02 -14.65 10.92
CA LEU A 84 -13.71 -13.43 10.46
C LEU A 84 -13.83 -12.41 11.60
N THR A 85 -12.98 -11.39 11.54
CA THR A 85 -12.87 -10.33 12.52
C THR A 85 -13.31 -9.05 11.86
N TRP A 86 -14.17 -8.30 12.54
CA TRP A 86 -14.57 -6.98 12.10
C TRP A 86 -13.36 -6.04 12.14
N THR A 87 -12.98 -5.51 10.99
CA THR A 87 -11.79 -4.66 10.84
C THR A 87 -12.12 -3.17 10.93
N GLY A 88 -13.41 -2.82 10.82
CA GLY A 88 -13.88 -1.45 10.92
C GLY A 88 -14.65 -1.02 9.67
N TRP A 89 -15.32 0.11 9.78
CA TRP A 89 -15.86 0.82 8.62
C TRP A 89 -14.70 1.53 7.91
N LEU A 90 -14.66 1.51 6.57
CA LEU A 90 -13.61 2.16 5.77
C LEU A 90 -12.18 1.64 6.01
N SER A 91 -12.02 0.42 6.51
CA SER A 91 -10.69 -0.17 6.68
C SER A 91 -10.15 -0.71 5.36
N SER A 92 -8.83 -0.63 5.17
CA SER A 92 -8.18 -1.24 4.00
C SER A 92 -8.20 -2.76 4.13
N GLU A 93 -7.99 -3.44 3.00
CA GLU A 93 -7.67 -4.86 3.02
C GLU A 93 -6.43 -5.10 3.89
N PRO A 94 -6.40 -6.16 4.71
CA PRO A 94 -5.25 -6.43 5.56
C PRO A 94 -4.01 -6.76 4.72
N HIS A 95 -2.90 -6.11 5.04
CA HIS A 95 -1.60 -6.49 4.50
C HIS A 95 -1.16 -7.80 5.17
N ALA A 96 -1.24 -8.91 4.44
CA ALA A 96 -0.83 -10.22 4.91
C ALA A 96 0.68 -10.41 4.80
N TYR A 97 1.34 -10.70 5.92
CA TYR A 97 2.77 -11.02 6.00
C TYR A 97 2.99 -12.42 6.55
N PRO A 98 4.15 -13.06 6.32
CA PRO A 98 4.47 -14.34 6.95
C PRO A 98 4.39 -14.28 8.48
N SER A 99 3.88 -15.32 9.13
CA SER A 99 3.98 -15.48 10.59
C SER A 99 5.43 -15.74 11.01
N ALA A 100 5.77 -15.35 12.25
CA ALA A 100 7.07 -15.62 12.86
C ALA A 100 7.39 -17.12 13.01
N SER A 101 6.33 -17.95 13.06
CA SER A 101 6.43 -19.40 13.14
C SER A 101 6.83 -20.06 11.81
N VAL A 102 6.71 -19.35 10.68
CA VAL A 102 7.02 -19.87 9.35
C VAL A 102 8.47 -19.55 9.01
N GLN A 103 9.30 -20.58 8.90
CA GLN A 103 10.66 -20.43 8.39
C GLN A 103 10.61 -20.07 6.91
N ARG A 104 11.34 -19.03 6.53
CA ARG A 104 11.48 -18.58 5.16
C ARG A 104 12.89 -18.83 4.69
N PHE A 105 13.04 -18.95 3.38
CA PHE A 105 14.34 -19.08 2.77
C PHE A 105 14.49 -18.13 1.59
N TYR A 106 15.70 -17.61 1.46
CA TYR A 106 16.12 -16.76 0.34
C TYR A 106 17.26 -17.48 -0.37
N THR A 107 16.93 -18.18 -1.46
CA THR A 107 17.92 -18.84 -2.32
C THR A 107 18.45 -17.89 -3.39
N VAL A 108 19.76 -17.89 -3.58
CA VAL A 108 20.48 -17.31 -4.72
C VAL A 108 21.15 -18.49 -5.44
N THR A 109 20.67 -18.84 -6.63
CA THR A 109 21.14 -20.01 -7.39
C THR A 109 21.10 -19.74 -8.90
N SER A 110 22.01 -20.38 -9.65
CA SER A 110 21.93 -20.42 -11.12
C SER A 110 20.78 -21.27 -11.65
N ASN A 111 20.15 -22.10 -10.80
CA ASN A 111 19.15 -23.07 -11.20
C ASN A 111 17.72 -22.55 -10.98
N ARG A 112 16.99 -22.40 -12.09
CA ARG A 112 15.60 -21.90 -12.12
C ARG A 112 14.59 -22.83 -11.45
N GLU A 113 14.96 -24.11 -11.25
CA GLU A 113 14.13 -25.15 -10.63
C GLU A 113 14.52 -25.45 -9.16
N ALA A 114 15.55 -24.80 -8.61
CA ALA A 114 16.06 -25.07 -7.27
C ALA A 114 15.50 -24.08 -6.22
N GLY A 115 14.29 -24.33 -5.72
CA GLY A 115 13.71 -23.68 -4.53
C GLY A 115 12.23 -23.29 -4.69
N ASP A 116 11.53 -22.95 -3.60
CA ASP A 116 10.16 -22.36 -3.62
C ASP A 116 10.12 -20.93 -4.20
N ARG A 117 11.16 -20.51 -4.93
CA ARG A 117 11.19 -19.23 -5.64
C ARG A 117 11.64 -19.44 -7.06
N SER A 118 11.04 -18.65 -7.93
CA SER A 118 11.41 -18.53 -9.31
C SER A 118 12.45 -17.39 -9.43
N GLY A 119 13.51 -17.59 -10.23
CA GLY A 119 14.61 -16.63 -10.37
C GLY A 119 16.00 -17.28 -10.38
N VAL A 120 16.84 -16.89 -11.35
CA VAL A 120 18.21 -17.40 -11.55
C VAL A 120 19.20 -16.26 -11.33
N ASP A 121 20.08 -16.41 -10.35
CA ASP A 121 21.19 -15.49 -10.14
C ASP A 121 22.29 -16.11 -9.28
N VAL A 122 23.55 -15.78 -9.60
CA VAL A 122 24.75 -16.22 -8.86
C VAL A 122 25.50 -14.98 -8.41
N VAL A 123 25.93 -14.95 -7.14
CA VAL A 123 26.76 -13.84 -6.68
C VAL A 123 28.18 -14.04 -7.18
N GLN A 124 28.64 -13.16 -8.07
CA GLN A 124 29.99 -13.20 -8.62
C GLN A 124 30.90 -12.27 -7.80
N VAL A 125 31.86 -12.85 -7.07
CA VAL A 125 32.84 -12.10 -6.27
C VAL A 125 34.28 -12.54 -6.58
N PRO A 126 35.23 -11.59 -6.67
CA PRO A 126 36.63 -11.93 -6.83
C PRO A 126 37.23 -12.36 -5.49
N THR A 127 38.05 -13.42 -5.53
CA THR A 127 38.87 -13.84 -4.39
C THR A 127 40.09 -12.94 -4.23
N ARG A 128 40.83 -13.09 -3.13
CA ARG A 128 42.04 -12.32 -2.83
C ARG A 128 43.12 -12.40 -3.92
N ASP A 129 43.23 -13.56 -4.56
CA ASP A 129 44.16 -13.86 -5.66
C ASP A 129 43.59 -13.50 -7.04
N GLY A 130 42.43 -12.83 -7.10
CA GLY A 130 41.85 -12.31 -8.34
C GLY A 130 41.06 -13.34 -9.16
N VAL A 131 40.74 -14.50 -8.60
CA VAL A 131 39.91 -15.52 -9.27
C VAL A 131 38.44 -15.16 -9.09
N GLN A 132 37.69 -15.16 -10.17
CA GLN A 132 36.25 -14.92 -10.13
C GLN A 132 35.52 -16.19 -9.68
N VAL A 133 34.83 -16.13 -8.55
CA VAL A 133 34.01 -17.25 -8.04
C VAL A 133 32.53 -16.87 -8.05
N GLY A 134 31.70 -17.84 -8.46
CA GLY A 134 30.25 -17.76 -8.38
C GLY A 134 29.74 -18.47 -7.14
N ILE A 135 28.98 -17.77 -6.32
CA ILE A 135 28.43 -18.29 -5.06
C ILE A 135 26.93 -18.48 -5.21
N GLU A 136 26.51 -19.70 -4.91
CA GLU A 136 25.11 -20.06 -4.67
C GLU A 136 24.91 -20.30 -3.18
N ALA A 137 23.82 -19.78 -2.63
CA ALA A 137 23.56 -19.84 -1.21
C ALA A 137 22.05 -19.85 -0.93
N THR A 138 21.66 -20.52 0.16
CA THR A 138 20.32 -20.45 0.72
C THR A 138 20.40 -19.86 2.11
N LEU A 139 19.75 -18.71 2.29
CA LEU A 139 19.62 -18.07 3.60
C LEU A 139 18.33 -18.54 4.24
N PHE A 140 18.38 -18.92 5.51
CA PHE A 140 17.21 -19.30 6.30
C PHE A 140 16.94 -18.22 7.33
N PHE A 141 15.71 -17.72 7.40
CA PHE A 141 15.33 -16.68 8.33
C PHE A 141 13.87 -16.81 8.74
N ASN A 142 13.54 -16.26 9.91
CA ASN A 142 12.16 -16.10 10.34
C ASN A 142 11.81 -14.62 10.25
N PHE A 143 10.69 -14.31 9.63
CA PHE A 143 10.18 -12.94 9.65
C PHE A 143 9.67 -12.61 11.06
N VAL A 144 9.69 -11.34 11.43
CA VAL A 144 9.29 -10.93 12.79
C VAL A 144 7.82 -11.21 13.08
N GLY A 145 6.95 -11.05 12.07
CA GLY A 145 5.53 -11.35 12.15
C GLY A 145 4.85 -10.82 13.42
N GLU A 146 4.03 -11.67 14.03
CA GLU A 146 3.33 -11.45 15.29
C GLU A 146 4.23 -11.45 16.54
N SER A 147 5.48 -11.93 16.44
CA SER A 147 6.39 -12.02 17.61
C SER A 147 6.83 -10.65 18.13
N ASN A 148 6.77 -9.60 17.30
CA ASN A 148 6.99 -8.22 17.73
C ASN A 148 6.16 -7.25 16.89
N GLU A 149 4.99 -6.89 17.42
CA GLU A 149 4.06 -5.97 16.77
C GLU A 149 4.65 -4.59 16.46
N GLN A 150 5.55 -4.08 17.29
CA GLN A 150 6.16 -2.76 17.05
C GLN A 150 7.07 -2.77 15.83
N LEU A 151 7.86 -3.84 15.67
CA LEU A 151 8.69 -4.02 14.49
C LEU A 151 7.85 -4.31 13.24
N LEU A 152 6.79 -5.10 13.35
CA LEU A 152 5.84 -5.33 12.26
C LEU A 152 5.20 -4.02 11.78
N ARG A 153 4.76 -3.15 12.70
CA ARG A 153 4.19 -1.84 12.38
C ARG A 153 5.18 -0.94 11.66
N ARG A 154 6.43 -0.90 12.13
CA ARG A 154 7.51 -0.13 11.49
C ARG A 154 7.81 -0.67 10.09
N PHE A 155 7.90 -1.99 9.96
CA PHE A 155 8.12 -2.65 8.68
C PHE A 155 7.02 -2.28 7.68
N ASP A 156 5.76 -2.45 8.06
CA ASP A 156 4.61 -2.11 7.21
C ASP A 156 4.58 -0.61 6.87
N THR A 157 4.93 0.27 7.81
CA THR A 157 5.06 1.71 7.56
C THR A 157 6.09 2.04 6.48
N VAL A 158 7.24 1.37 6.52
CA VAL A 158 8.35 1.65 5.60
C VAL A 158 8.14 0.97 4.23
N PHE A 159 7.67 -0.29 4.23
CA PHE A 159 7.66 -1.13 3.03
C PHE A 159 6.25 -1.44 2.51
N GLY A 160 5.23 -1.50 3.37
CA GLY A 160 3.87 -1.93 3.02
C GLY A 160 3.12 -1.02 2.06
N THR A 161 3.58 0.23 1.88
CA THR A 161 3.01 1.20 0.91
C THR A 161 3.80 1.29 -0.39
N ARG A 162 4.87 0.50 -0.53
CA ARG A 162 5.76 0.50 -1.69
C ARG A 162 5.53 -0.76 -2.51
N THR A 163 5.74 -0.65 -3.82
CA THR A 163 5.78 -1.80 -4.72
C THR A 163 7.21 -2.07 -5.16
N PHE A 164 7.53 -3.33 -5.37
CA PHE A 164 8.86 -3.82 -5.75
C PHE A 164 8.80 -4.54 -7.09
N PRO A 165 9.79 -4.34 -7.97
CA PRO A 165 9.78 -5.00 -9.27
C PRO A 165 9.94 -6.52 -9.10
N VAL A 166 9.09 -7.28 -9.77
CA VAL A 166 9.23 -8.74 -9.85
C VAL A 166 10.26 -9.06 -10.93
N ARG A 167 11.37 -9.69 -10.55
CA ARG A 167 12.51 -9.89 -11.47
C ARG A 167 12.16 -10.70 -12.72
N GLU A 168 11.23 -11.64 -12.61
CA GLU A 168 10.88 -12.56 -13.69
C GLU A 168 9.73 -12.09 -14.58
N ARG A 169 8.98 -11.09 -14.11
CA ARG A 169 7.82 -10.54 -14.80
C ARG A 169 8.07 -9.06 -15.08
N PRO A 170 8.77 -8.73 -16.18
CA PRO A 170 9.14 -7.36 -16.50
C PRO A 170 7.94 -6.43 -16.55
N GLY A 171 8.02 -5.30 -15.85
CA GLY A 171 6.94 -4.31 -15.75
C GLY A 171 5.96 -4.56 -14.62
N GLU A 172 5.94 -5.77 -14.04
CA GLU A 172 5.12 -6.07 -12.87
C GLU A 172 5.80 -5.60 -11.58
N ARG A 173 4.98 -5.03 -10.69
CA ARG A 173 5.41 -4.58 -9.38
C ARG A 173 4.39 -4.99 -8.34
N LEU A 174 4.86 -5.62 -7.28
CA LEU A 174 4.00 -6.15 -6.21
C LEU A 174 4.36 -5.51 -4.87
N SER A 175 3.38 -5.34 -4.00
CA SER A 175 3.61 -4.93 -2.61
C SER A 175 4.10 -6.13 -1.79
N PRO A 176 4.84 -5.93 -0.68
CA PRO A 176 5.39 -7.05 0.11
C PRO A 176 4.36 -7.97 0.76
N TRP A 177 3.10 -7.53 0.81
CA TRP A 177 1.97 -8.28 1.36
C TRP A 177 1.14 -8.98 0.27
N GLU A 178 1.49 -8.82 -1.01
CA GLU A 178 0.85 -9.48 -2.14
C GLU A 178 1.45 -10.89 -2.34
N GLY A 179 1.18 -11.75 -1.36
CA GLY A 179 1.62 -13.14 -1.37
C GLY A 179 3.14 -13.33 -1.32
N ASP A 180 3.58 -14.53 -1.66
CA ASP A 180 4.99 -14.91 -1.61
C ASP A 180 5.83 -14.15 -2.65
N ASP A 181 5.27 -13.89 -3.82
CA ASP A 181 5.95 -13.15 -4.91
C ASP A 181 6.23 -11.70 -4.52
N GLY A 182 5.27 -11.03 -3.89
CA GLY A 182 5.44 -9.65 -3.42
C GLY A 182 6.51 -9.55 -2.33
N PHE A 183 6.47 -10.47 -1.37
CA PHE A 183 7.48 -10.55 -0.32
C PHE A 183 8.87 -10.86 -0.89
N ALA A 184 8.96 -11.78 -1.86
CA ALA A 184 10.21 -12.11 -2.54
C ALA A 184 10.76 -10.93 -3.35
N ALA A 185 9.92 -10.20 -4.08
CA ALA A 185 10.33 -9.02 -4.85
C ALA A 185 10.93 -7.92 -3.95
N MET A 186 10.37 -7.75 -2.76
CA MET A 186 10.96 -6.87 -1.74
C MET A 186 12.31 -7.37 -1.26
N LEU A 187 12.45 -8.66 -0.92
CA LEU A 187 13.75 -9.23 -0.51
C LEU A 187 14.81 -9.05 -1.60
N ASP A 188 14.46 -9.30 -2.86
CA ASP A 188 15.38 -9.14 -3.98
C ASP A 188 15.85 -7.69 -4.15
N THR A 189 15.01 -6.72 -3.82
CA THR A 189 15.37 -5.30 -3.93
C THR A 189 16.17 -4.82 -2.72
N VAL A 190 15.80 -5.26 -1.52
CA VAL A 190 16.33 -4.72 -0.25
C VAL A 190 17.47 -5.56 0.31
N LEU A 191 17.33 -6.88 0.34
CA LEU A 191 18.27 -7.78 0.97
C LEU A 191 19.45 -8.10 0.06
N ARG A 192 19.20 -8.26 -1.24
CA ARG A 192 20.24 -8.66 -2.20
C ARG A 192 21.48 -7.75 -2.21
N PRO A 193 21.36 -6.41 -2.27
CA PRO A 193 22.55 -5.55 -2.26
C PRO A 193 23.39 -5.69 -1.00
N VAL A 194 22.76 -6.00 0.15
CA VAL A 194 23.45 -6.23 1.42
C VAL A 194 24.24 -7.53 1.34
N ILE A 195 23.60 -8.62 0.87
CA ILE A 195 24.25 -9.92 0.68
C ILE A 195 25.44 -9.80 -0.27
N ASP A 196 25.25 -9.16 -1.43
CA ASP A 196 26.29 -9.03 -2.45
C ASP A 196 27.49 -8.23 -1.92
N ASN A 197 27.24 -7.21 -1.10
CA ASN A 197 28.30 -6.41 -0.49
C ASN A 197 29.08 -7.19 0.57
N ASP A 198 28.36 -7.88 1.47
CA ASP A 198 28.98 -8.63 2.56
C ASP A 198 29.76 -9.84 2.03
N LEU A 199 29.20 -10.59 1.06
CA LEU A 199 29.90 -11.70 0.42
C LEU A 199 31.17 -11.23 -0.29
N ARG A 200 31.14 -10.07 -0.96
CA ARG A 200 32.34 -9.50 -1.60
C ARG A 200 33.41 -9.19 -0.56
N GLN A 201 33.03 -8.62 0.58
CA GLN A 201 33.96 -8.27 1.65
C GLN A 201 34.58 -9.51 2.31
N GLU A 202 33.79 -10.55 2.57
CA GLU A 202 34.26 -11.78 3.22
C GLU A 202 35.11 -12.63 2.27
N VAL A 203 34.62 -12.87 1.04
CA VAL A 203 35.31 -13.75 0.06
C VAL A 203 36.62 -13.14 -0.44
N GLY A 204 36.68 -11.80 -0.53
CA GLY A 204 37.91 -11.09 -0.87
C GLY A 204 39.07 -11.30 0.12
N GLN A 205 38.81 -11.88 1.30
CA GLN A 205 39.85 -12.21 2.28
C GLN A 205 40.52 -13.57 2.02
N PHE A 206 39.87 -14.47 1.28
CA PHE A 206 40.31 -15.84 1.02
C PHE A 206 40.92 -15.99 -0.39
N ARG A 207 41.89 -16.88 -0.53
CA ARG A 207 42.40 -17.33 -1.84
C ARG A 207 41.46 -18.39 -2.43
N CYS A 208 41.46 -18.57 -3.74
CA CYS A 208 40.58 -19.57 -4.36
C CYS A 208 40.80 -20.99 -3.82
N ALA A 209 42.05 -21.38 -3.62
CA ALA A 209 42.40 -22.70 -3.06
C ALA A 209 41.87 -22.95 -1.64
N GLN A 210 41.48 -21.90 -0.90
CA GLN A 210 40.87 -22.01 0.42
C GLN A 210 39.34 -22.17 0.35
N LEU A 211 38.73 -21.81 -0.77
CA LEU A 211 37.28 -21.85 -0.98
C LEU A 211 36.84 -23.07 -1.78
N VAL A 212 37.63 -23.47 -2.78
CA VAL A 212 37.29 -24.59 -3.68
C VAL A 212 38.52 -25.47 -3.87
N SER A 213 38.35 -26.77 -3.67
CA SER A 213 39.42 -27.76 -3.80
C SER A 213 40.01 -27.84 -5.22
N SER A 214 39.23 -27.50 -6.25
CA SER A 214 39.69 -27.47 -7.64
C SER A 214 40.72 -26.37 -7.93
N CYS A 215 40.78 -25.32 -7.11
CA CYS A 215 41.76 -24.23 -7.23
C CYS A 215 43.12 -24.54 -6.57
N ALA A 216 43.25 -25.69 -5.92
CA ALA A 216 44.49 -26.12 -5.27
C ALA A 216 45.37 -27.03 -6.16
N LEU A 217 44.96 -27.27 -7.41
CA LEU A 217 45.63 -28.12 -8.40
C LEU A 217 46.59 -27.35 -9.29
#